data_AF-A0A7J0CIB8-F1
#
_entry.id   AF-A0A7J0CIB8-F1
#
_cell.length_a   1.000
_cell.length_b   1.000
_cell.length_c   1.000
_cell.angle_alpha   90.00
_cell.angle_beta   90.00
_cell.angle_gamma   90.00
#
_symmetry.space_group_name_H-M   'P 1'
#
loop_
_entity.id
_entity.type
_entity.pdbx_description
1 polymer ?
#
loop_
_entity_poly.entity_id
_entity_poly.type
_entity_poly.pdbx_seq_one_letter_code
_entity_poly.pdbx_strand_id
1 'polypeptide(L)'
;MGETPWSGAHPVVYDMTAAERELGYRPVTGYVESLPETVEWLAGELAGRDWREAFPKMARNYGEALFDYAAEDAWLEAYDRGGR
;
A
#
# COMPACT_ATOMS: atom_id res chain seq x y z
N MET A 1 -0.26 -11.54 9.83
CA MET A 1 -0.22 -10.11 9.47
C MET A 1 0.30 -9.99 8.06
N GLY A 2 -0.23 -9.04 7.27
CA GLY A 2 0.27 -8.78 5.91
C GLY A 2 -0.26 -9.69 4.79
N GLU A 3 -1.27 -10.51 5.05
CA GLU A 3 -1.98 -11.20 3.96
C GLU A 3 -2.78 -10.17 3.17
N THR A 4 -2.53 -10.13 1.87
CA THR A 4 -3.29 -9.30 0.93
C THR A 4 -3.93 -10.21 -0.10
N PRO A 5 -4.94 -9.73 -0.84
CA PRO A 5 -5.46 -10.46 -2.00
C PRO A 5 -4.40 -10.82 -3.06
N TRP A 6 -3.21 -10.22 -2.97
CA TRP A 6 -2.07 -10.41 -3.86
C TRP A 6 -1.01 -11.37 -3.31
N SER A 7 -1.14 -11.85 -2.07
CA SER A 7 -0.19 -12.75 -1.41
C SER A 7 -0.35 -14.22 -1.85
N GLY A 8 -0.63 -14.45 -3.13
CA GLY A 8 -0.85 -15.78 -3.70
C GLY A 8 0.44 -16.58 -3.93
N ALA A 9 0.30 -17.88 -4.20
CA ALA A 9 1.44 -18.79 -4.42
C ALA A 9 2.27 -18.47 -5.67
N HIS A 10 1.70 -17.73 -6.63
CA HIS A 10 2.34 -17.41 -7.90
C HIS A 10 2.33 -15.90 -8.15
N PRO A 11 3.37 -15.36 -8.79
CA PRO A 11 3.39 -13.96 -9.19
C PRO A 11 2.24 -13.63 -10.14
N VAL A 12 1.63 -12.46 -9.96
CA VAL A 12 0.68 -11.89 -10.92
C VAL A 12 1.47 -10.96 -11.85
N VAL A 13 1.55 -11.32 -13.13
CA VAL A 13 2.23 -10.52 -14.16
C VAL A 13 1.18 -9.99 -15.14
N TYR A 14 1.21 -8.68 -15.39
CA TYR A 14 0.32 -8.02 -16.34
C TYR A 14 1.13 -7.52 -17.54
N ASP A 15 1.02 -8.22 -18.68
CA ASP A 15 1.73 -7.86 -19.91
C ASP A 15 1.02 -6.72 -20.65
N MET A 16 1.74 -5.61 -20.83
CA MET A 16 1.24 -4.38 -21.47
C MET A 16 1.58 -4.29 -22.96
N THR A 17 2.22 -5.30 -23.55
CA THR A 17 2.68 -5.28 -24.95
C THR A 17 1.54 -5.04 -25.95
N ALA A 18 0.36 -5.63 -25.71
CA ALA A 18 -0.80 -5.41 -26.56
C ALA A 18 -1.29 -3.95 -26.47
N ALA A 19 -1.33 -3.37 -25.27
CA ALA A 19 -1.72 -1.98 -25.08
C ALA A 19 -0.73 -1.01 -25.74
N GLU A 20 0.58 -1.29 -25.68
CA GLU A 20 1.57 -0.49 -26.41
C GLU A 20 1.34 -0.54 -27.93
N ARG A 21 1.16 -1.73 -28.48
CA ARG A 21 1.03 -1.92 -29.94
C ARG A 21 -0.30 -1.39 -30.49
N GLU A 22 -1.40 -1.64 -29.80
CA GLU A 22 -2.76 -1.41 -30.32
C GLU A 22 -3.33 -0.06 -29.90
N LEU A 23 -2.92 0.44 -28.73
CA LEU A 23 -3.41 1.69 -28.17
C LEU A 23 -2.34 2.79 -28.12
N GLY A 24 -1.09 2.47 -28.48
CA GLY A 24 0.03 3.40 -28.37
C GLY A 24 0.39 3.73 -26.92
N TYR A 25 0.03 2.87 -25.97
CA TYR A 25 0.29 3.10 -24.55
C TYR A 25 1.79 3.30 -24.27
N ARG A 26 2.10 4.33 -23.50
CA ARG A 26 3.45 4.58 -22.96
C ARG A 26 3.33 4.88 -21.47
N PRO A 27 4.05 4.18 -20.59
CA PRO A 27 4.05 4.49 -19.16
C PRO A 27 4.61 5.90 -18.96
N VAL A 28 3.88 6.72 -18.19
CA VAL A 28 4.25 8.11 -17.90
C VAL A 28 5.30 8.21 -16.79
N THR A 29 5.37 7.19 -15.93
CA THR A 29 6.34 7.08 -14.83
C THR A 29 6.64 5.62 -14.54
N GLY A 30 7.83 5.33 -14.01
CA GLY A 30 8.11 4.07 -13.33
C GLY A 30 7.61 4.04 -11.89
N TYR A 31 7.53 2.85 -11.29
CA TYR A 31 7.17 2.70 -9.87
C TYR A 31 8.14 3.45 -8.95
N VAL A 32 9.45 3.18 -9.07
CA VAL A 32 10.47 3.81 -8.23
C VAL A 32 10.52 5.32 -8.44
N GLU A 33 10.30 5.77 -9.67
CA GLU A 33 10.29 7.18 -10.04
C GLU A 33 9.10 7.94 -9.43
N SER A 34 7.93 7.30 -9.32
CA SER A 34 6.74 7.96 -8.77
C SER A 34 6.74 8.04 -7.24
N LEU A 35 7.55 7.22 -6.56
CA LEU A 35 7.51 7.09 -5.09
C LEU A 35 7.82 8.39 -4.34
N PRO A 36 8.87 9.16 -4.64
CA PRO A 36 9.24 10.33 -3.84
C PRO A 36 8.12 11.36 -3.76
N GLU A 37 7.56 11.77 -4.90
CA GLU A 37 6.46 12.74 -4.98
C GLU A 37 5.19 12.20 -4.31
N THR A 38 4.87 10.93 -4.52
CA THR A 38 3.68 10.30 -3.90
C THR A 38 3.80 10.28 -2.38
N VAL A 39 4.97 9.92 -1.84
CA VAL A 39 5.23 9.88 -0.39
C VAL A 39 5.21 11.29 0.20
N GLU A 40 5.81 12.27 -0.48
CA GLU A 40 5.78 13.66 -0.04
C GLU A 40 4.36 14.19 0.04
N TRP A 41 3.54 13.94 -0.99
CA TRP A 41 2.13 14.34 -1.00
C TRP A 41 1.34 13.67 0.13
N LEU A 42 1.49 12.35 0.32
CA LEU A 42 0.81 11.62 1.39
C LEU A 42 1.19 12.15 2.78
N ALA A 43 2.49 12.37 3.02
CA ALA A 43 2.98 12.89 4.29
C ALA A 43 2.50 14.32 4.54
N GLY A 44 2.46 15.15 3.50
CA GLY A 44 1.93 16.51 3.54
C GLY A 44 0.43 16.54 3.86
N GLU A 45 -0.36 15.70 3.21
CA GLU A 45 -1.80 15.58 3.50
C GLU A 45 -2.05 15.15 4.94
N LEU A 46 -1.21 14.27 5.51
CA LEU A 46 -1.36 13.78 6.88
C LEU A 46 -0.72 14.69 7.94
N ALA A 47 -0.08 15.78 7.55
CA ALA A 47 0.59 16.69 8.48
C ALA A 47 -0.42 17.38 9.42
N GLY A 48 -0.60 16.82 10.61
CA GLY A 48 -1.48 17.36 11.65
C GLY A 48 -2.94 16.91 11.55
N ARG A 49 -3.25 15.87 10.78
CA ARG A 49 -4.60 15.30 10.68
C ARG A 49 -4.59 13.78 10.65
N ASP A 50 -5.67 13.17 11.13
CA ASP A 50 -5.79 11.71 11.12
C ASP A 50 -6.10 11.21 9.70
N TRP A 51 -5.59 10.02 9.35
CA TRP A 51 -5.78 9.44 8.03
C TRP A 51 -7.25 9.15 7.70
N ARG A 52 -8.10 8.89 8.69
CA ARG A 52 -9.54 8.67 8.51
C ARG A 52 -10.24 9.94 8.08
N GLU A 53 -9.73 11.09 8.50
CA GLU A 53 -10.23 12.41 8.12
C GLU A 53 -9.70 12.84 6.75
N ALA A 54 -8.43 12.55 6.46
CA ALA A 54 -7.81 12.84 5.15
C ALA A 54 -8.35 11.93 4.04
N PHE A 55 -8.61 10.65 4.34
CA PHE A 55 -8.99 9.62 3.39
C PHE A 55 -10.27 8.86 3.80
N PRO A 56 -11.44 9.53 3.90
CA PRO A 56 -12.67 8.93 4.41
C PRO A 56 -13.17 7.73 3.59
N LYS A 57 -12.89 7.70 2.28
CA LYS A 57 -13.22 6.56 1.42
C LYS A 57 -12.39 5.32 1.76
N MET A 58 -11.14 5.50 2.18
CA MET A 58 -10.27 4.41 2.61
C MET A 58 -10.79 3.81 3.92
N ALA A 59 -11.11 4.66 4.90
CA ALA A 59 -11.69 4.22 6.18
C ALA A 59 -13.00 3.44 5.98
N ARG A 60 -13.86 3.89 5.07
CA ARG A 60 -15.10 3.17 4.74
C ARG A 60 -14.85 1.78 4.14
N ASN A 61 -13.84 1.63 3.29
CA ASN A 61 -13.62 0.40 2.53
C ASN A 61 -12.79 -0.64 3.30
N TYR A 62 -11.86 -0.19 4.13
CA TYR A 62 -10.90 -1.04 4.83
C TYR A 62 -11.12 -1.08 6.34
N GLY A 63 -12.08 -0.31 6.86
CA GLY A 63 -12.30 -0.14 8.29
C GLY A 63 -11.27 0.80 8.92
N GLU A 64 -11.40 1.03 10.23
CA GLU A 64 -10.52 1.95 10.97
C GLU A 64 -9.23 1.31 11.48
N ALA A 65 -9.14 -0.02 11.44
CA ALA A 65 -7.99 -0.77 11.93
C ALA A 65 -6.92 -1.03 10.85
N LEU A 66 -7.02 -0.39 9.67
CA LEU A 66 -6.09 -0.61 8.56
C LEU A 66 -4.63 -0.35 8.93
N PHE A 67 -4.39 0.61 9.83
CA PHE A 67 -3.06 1.02 10.31
C PHE A 67 -2.93 0.88 11.83
N ASP A 68 -3.51 -0.16 12.43
CA ASP A 68 -3.39 -0.43 13.87
C ASP A 68 -2.01 -1.01 14.24
N TYR A 69 -0.98 -0.17 14.10
CA TYR A 69 0.40 -0.52 14.39
C TYR A 69 0.62 -0.84 15.87
N ALA A 70 -0.18 -0.28 16.78
CA ALA A 70 -0.07 -0.60 18.20
C ALA A 70 -0.49 -2.06 18.50
N ALA A 71 -1.56 -2.54 17.86
CA ALA A 71 -1.93 -3.96 17.95
C ALA A 71 -0.89 -4.88 17.28
N GLU A 72 -0.31 -4.45 16.17
CA GLU A 72 0.79 -5.17 15.51
C GLU A 72 2.04 -5.27 16.41
N ASP A 73 2.46 -4.15 16.99
CA ASP A 73 3.59 -4.09 17.93
C ASP A 73 3.36 -4.98 19.15
N ALA A 74 2.17 -4.94 19.76
CA ALA A 74 1.82 -5.79 20.90
C ALA A 74 1.85 -7.29 20.54
N TRP A 75 1.43 -7.64 19.32
CA TRP A 75 1.52 -9.00 18.82
C TRP A 75 2.98 -9.42 18.61
N LEU A 76 3.80 -8.58 17.99
CA LEU A 76 5.24 -8.84 17.78
C LEU A 76 5.95 -9.04 19.13
N GLU A 77 5.68 -8.20 20.12
CA GLU A 77 6.23 -8.34 21.46
C GLU A 77 5.83 -9.66 22.14
N ALA A 78 4.59 -10.10 21.93
CA ALA A 78 4.05 -11.32 22.52
C ALA A 78 4.58 -12.60 21.84
N TYR A 79 4.81 -12.57 20.52
CA TYR A 79 5.01 -13.79 19.73
C TYR A 79 6.33 -13.87 18.93
N ASP A 80 6.99 -12.75 18.63
CA ASP A 80 8.22 -12.73 17.81
C ASP A 80 9.50 -12.99 18.64
N ARG A 81 9.39 -13.04 19.97
CA ARG A 81 10.51 -13.40 20.88
C ARG A 81 10.90 -14.90 20.87
N GLY A 82 10.30 -15.73 20.02
CA GLY A 82 10.49 -17.18 19.97
C GLY A 82 11.31 -17.71 18.78
N GLY A 83 11.77 -16.86 17.86
CA GLY A 83 12.58 -17.27 16.71
C GLY A 83 14.08 -17.24 16.99
N ARG A 84 14.61 -18.22 17.73
CA ARG A 84 16.05 -18.50 17.77
C ARG A 84 16.29 -20.02 17.78
#